data_AF-A0A7Y6A6D2-F1
#
_entry.id   AF-A0A7Y6A6D2-F1
#
_cell.length_a   1.000
_cell.length_b   1.000
_cell.length_c   1.000
_cell.angle_alpha   90.00
_cell.angle_beta   90.00
_cell.angle_gamma   90.00
#
_symmetry.space_group_name_H-M   'P 1'
#
loop_
_entity.id
_entity.type
_entity.pdbx_description
1 polymer ?
#
loop_
_entity_poly.entity_id
_entity_poly.type
_entity_poly.pdbx_seq_one_letter_code
_entity_poly.pdbx_strand_id
1 'polypeptide(L)'
;MGAKAEKAKEKARKQGKAKKQATEDRSAQGRPADHRPFFLGRSSLRRRGWTDSGILRFLGEPDALAPNPVVPSAARMRLYDEERVVRVEATDGWRQWRTQSEHRREANRVRAEERAQRHAEQIAKYGKYAEMASHVANR
;
A
#
# COMPACT_ATOMS: atom_id res chain seq x y z
N MET A 1 56.74 -29.19 6.44
CA MET A 1 55.52 -30.03 6.53
C MET A 1 54.29 -29.18 6.21
N GLY A 2 54.00 -28.97 4.92
CA GLY A 2 53.03 -27.97 4.42
C GLY A 2 51.74 -28.54 3.82
N ALA A 3 51.31 -29.76 4.17
CA ALA A 3 50.26 -30.47 3.44
C ALA A 3 48.85 -30.44 4.08
N LYS A 4 48.68 -29.83 5.28
CA LYS A 4 47.38 -29.80 5.97
C LYS A 4 46.58 -28.50 5.83
N ALA A 5 47.23 -27.40 5.42
CA ALA A 5 46.56 -26.10 5.26
C ALA A 5 45.88 -25.93 3.88
N GLU A 6 46.29 -26.67 2.86
CA GLU A 6 45.79 -26.51 1.49
C GLU A 6 44.44 -27.22 1.26
N LYS A 7 44.25 -28.41 1.87
CA LYS A 7 42.99 -29.17 1.77
C LYS A 7 41.78 -28.50 2.43
N ALA A 8 42.00 -27.56 3.36
CA ALA A 8 40.93 -26.83 4.02
C ALA A 8 40.32 -25.74 3.12
N LYS A 9 41.13 -25.10 2.28
CA LYS A 9 40.68 -24.02 1.38
C LYS A 9 39.90 -24.56 0.17
N GLU A 10 40.22 -25.77 -0.29
CA GLU A 10 39.52 -26.40 -1.43
C GLU A 10 38.11 -26.90 -1.07
N LYS A 11 37.89 -27.37 0.18
CA LYS A 11 36.54 -27.73 0.67
C LYS A 11 35.63 -26.50 0.79
N ALA A 12 36.15 -25.34 1.18
CA ALA A 12 35.37 -24.10 1.28
C ALA A 12 34.93 -23.59 -0.10
N ARG A 13 35.77 -23.73 -1.14
CA ARG A 13 35.45 -23.29 -2.52
C ARG A 13 34.37 -24.16 -3.18
N LYS A 14 34.31 -25.47 -2.88
CA LYS A 14 33.23 -26.36 -3.33
C LYS A 14 31.90 -26.09 -2.61
N GLN A 15 31.92 -25.74 -1.32
CA GLN A 15 30.70 -25.40 -0.57
C GLN A 15 30.10 -24.04 -0.97
N GLY A 16 30.92 -23.09 -1.40
CA GLY A 16 30.45 -21.79 -1.90
C GLY A 16 29.78 -21.85 -3.28
N LYS A 17 30.18 -22.82 -4.14
CA LYS A 17 29.62 -22.95 -5.49
C LYS A 17 28.28 -23.72 -5.51
N ALA A 18 28.10 -24.69 -4.59
CA ALA A 18 26.84 -25.41 -4.43
C ALA A 18 25.69 -24.54 -3.87
N LYS A 19 26.00 -23.53 -3.03
CA LYS A 19 24.99 -22.61 -2.50
C LYS A 19 24.48 -21.57 -3.51
N LYS A 20 25.28 -21.23 -4.54
CA LYS A 20 24.86 -20.27 -5.58
C LYS A 20 23.99 -20.89 -6.67
N GLN A 21 24.16 -22.17 -6.99
CA GLN A 21 23.31 -22.86 -7.96
C GLN A 21 21.94 -23.27 -7.40
N ALA A 22 21.81 -23.50 -6.08
CA ALA A 22 20.53 -23.83 -5.46
C ALA A 22 19.56 -22.64 -5.30
N THR A 23 20.04 -21.40 -5.48
CA THR A 23 19.22 -20.19 -5.36
C THR A 23 18.61 -19.71 -6.68
N GLU A 24 19.11 -20.15 -7.83
CA GLU A 24 18.56 -19.77 -9.15
C GLU A 24 17.45 -20.74 -9.63
N ASP A 25 17.46 -22.00 -9.18
CA ASP A 25 16.46 -23.01 -9.58
C ASP A 25 15.13 -22.95 -8.80
N ARG A 26 15.06 -22.23 -7.67
CA ARG A 26 13.81 -22.10 -6.88
C ARG A 26 12.81 -21.10 -7.46
N SER A 27 13.20 -20.32 -8.46
CA SER A 27 12.32 -19.36 -9.13
C SER A 27 11.37 -20.00 -10.16
N ALA A 28 11.50 -21.30 -10.44
CA ALA A 28 10.76 -21.99 -11.51
C ALA A 28 9.80 -23.10 -11.03
N GLN A 29 9.72 -23.40 -9.74
CA GLN A 29 8.87 -24.50 -9.24
C GLN A 29 7.51 -23.98 -8.77
N GLY A 30 6.49 -24.33 -9.55
CA GLY A 30 5.07 -24.09 -9.26
C GLY A 30 4.69 -24.52 -7.83
N ARG A 31 3.84 -23.70 -7.22
CA ARG A 31 3.39 -23.84 -5.84
C ARG A 31 2.76 -25.22 -5.58
N PRO A 32 3.05 -25.91 -4.45
CA PRO A 32 2.37 -27.15 -4.08
C PRO A 32 0.86 -26.91 -3.91
N ALA A 33 0.06 -27.89 -4.34
CA ALA A 33 -1.39 -27.79 -4.56
C ALA A 33 -2.26 -27.48 -3.33
N ASP A 34 -1.70 -27.42 -2.11
CA ASP A 34 -2.47 -27.34 -0.85
C ASP A 34 -2.37 -25.99 -0.11
N HIS A 35 -1.79 -24.95 -0.71
CA HIS A 35 -1.80 -23.63 -0.09
C HIS A 35 -3.09 -22.88 -0.45
N ARG A 36 -4.02 -22.77 0.49
CA ARG A 36 -5.18 -21.88 0.35
C ARG A 36 -4.69 -20.44 0.18
N PRO A 37 -5.03 -19.75 -0.91
CA PRO A 37 -4.61 -18.38 -1.12
C PRO A 37 -5.15 -17.51 0.02
N PHE A 38 -4.24 -16.79 0.69
CA PHE A 38 -4.63 -15.80 1.69
C PHE A 38 -5.05 -14.53 0.96
N PHE A 39 -6.32 -14.14 1.12
CA PHE A 39 -6.88 -13.00 0.44
C PHE A 39 -6.96 -11.76 1.34
N LEU A 40 -6.62 -10.61 0.76
CA LEU A 40 -6.71 -9.30 1.39
C LEU A 40 -7.87 -8.52 0.79
N GLY A 41 -8.76 -8.02 1.66
CA GLY A 41 -9.76 -7.02 1.29
C GLY A 41 -9.17 -5.61 1.24
N ARG A 42 -9.95 -4.66 0.69
CA ARG A 42 -9.54 -3.25 0.57
C ARG A 42 -9.15 -2.61 1.91
N SER A 43 -9.80 -2.99 3.01
CA SER A 43 -9.47 -2.48 4.35
C SER A 43 -8.06 -2.89 4.79
N SER A 44 -7.68 -4.15 4.57
CA SER A 44 -6.34 -4.66 4.84
C SER A 44 -5.28 -3.99 3.96
N LEU A 45 -5.58 -3.80 2.67
CA LEU A 45 -4.68 -3.08 1.75
C LEU A 45 -4.48 -1.63 2.18
N ARG A 46 -5.55 -0.94 2.59
CA ARG A 46 -5.46 0.44 3.10
C ARG A 46 -4.57 0.56 4.34
N ARG A 47 -4.62 -0.41 5.27
CA ARG A 47 -3.70 -0.45 6.42
C ARG A 47 -2.23 -0.63 5.99
N ARG A 48 -1.97 -1.26 4.85
CA ARG A 48 -0.63 -1.39 4.25
C ARG A 48 -0.21 -0.16 3.43
N GLY A 49 -1.03 0.89 3.38
CA GLY A 49 -0.73 2.14 2.66
C GLY A 49 -1.25 2.18 1.22
N TRP A 50 -2.01 1.17 0.78
CA TRP A 50 -2.61 1.20 -0.54
C TRP A 50 -3.70 2.25 -0.65
N THR A 51 -3.73 2.93 -1.79
CA THR A 51 -4.81 3.84 -2.19
C THR A 51 -5.64 3.19 -3.28
N ASP A 52 -6.86 3.69 -3.51
CA ASP A 52 -7.71 3.14 -4.57
C ASP A 52 -7.05 3.27 -5.96
N SER A 53 -6.35 4.38 -6.21
CA SER A 53 -5.55 4.56 -7.43
C SER A 53 -4.35 3.61 -7.49
N GLY A 54 -3.72 3.30 -6.35
CA GLY A 54 -2.63 2.32 -6.27
C GLY A 54 -3.11 0.91 -6.59
N ILE A 55 -4.25 0.53 -6.01
CA ILE A 55 -4.90 -0.76 -6.27
C ILE A 55 -5.21 -0.88 -7.76
N LEU A 56 -5.86 0.12 -8.37
CA LEU A 56 -6.17 0.09 -9.80
C LEU A 56 -4.92 0.04 -10.69
N ARG A 57 -3.86 0.78 -10.32
CA ARG A 57 -2.64 0.89 -11.15
C ARG A 57 -1.79 -0.37 -11.13
N PHE A 58 -1.62 -1.00 -9.97
CA PHE A 58 -0.65 -2.09 -9.83
C PHE A 58 -1.27 -3.47 -9.63
N LEU A 59 -2.49 -3.52 -9.08
CA LEU A 59 -3.24 -4.77 -8.97
C LEU A 59 -4.22 -4.84 -10.15
N GLY A 60 -5.08 -3.85 -10.35
CA GLY A 60 -6.14 -3.91 -11.34
C GLY A 60 -7.29 -4.79 -10.85
N GLU A 61 -7.69 -5.79 -11.63
CA GLU A 61 -8.82 -6.68 -11.28
C GLU A 61 -8.53 -7.52 -10.01
N PRO A 62 -9.56 -7.75 -9.18
CA PRO A 62 -9.43 -8.58 -8.00
C PRO A 62 -9.28 -10.05 -8.37
N ASP A 63 -8.59 -10.80 -7.51
CA ASP A 63 -8.41 -12.25 -7.68
C ASP A 63 -9.68 -13.03 -7.31
N ALA A 64 -10.50 -12.48 -6.41
CA ALA A 64 -11.77 -13.09 -6.02
C ALA A 64 -12.82 -12.04 -5.62
N LEU A 65 -14.09 -12.47 -5.65
CA LEU A 65 -15.22 -11.72 -5.14
C LEU A 65 -15.91 -12.52 -4.03
N ALA A 66 -16.19 -11.90 -2.90
CA ALA A 66 -16.93 -12.51 -1.80
C ALA A 66 -18.20 -11.70 -1.48
N PRO A 67 -19.23 -12.29 -0.86
CA PRO A 67 -20.33 -11.52 -0.28
C PRO A 67 -19.79 -10.44 0.67
N ASN A 68 -20.44 -9.29 0.71
CA ASN A 68 -20.05 -8.25 1.66
C ASN A 68 -20.44 -8.72 3.08
N PRO A 69 -19.48 -8.77 4.03
CA PRO A 69 -19.72 -9.32 5.36
C PRO A 69 -20.69 -8.49 6.20
N VAL A 70 -20.89 -7.20 5.87
CA VAL A 70 -21.78 -6.31 6.62
C VAL A 70 -23.20 -6.34 6.06
N VAL A 71 -23.34 -6.32 4.74
CA VAL A 71 -24.63 -6.29 4.06
C VAL A 71 -24.59 -7.25 2.88
N PRO A 72 -25.15 -8.48 3.00
CA PRO A 72 -25.04 -9.50 1.95
C PRO A 72 -25.61 -9.07 0.58
N SER A 73 -26.58 -8.16 0.55
CA SER A 73 -27.20 -7.61 -0.66
C SER A 73 -26.42 -6.47 -1.31
N ALA A 74 -25.38 -5.94 -0.64
CA ALA A 74 -24.55 -4.88 -1.18
C ALA A 74 -23.54 -5.40 -2.21
N ALA A 75 -22.81 -4.49 -2.86
CA ALA A 75 -21.76 -4.82 -3.81
C ALA A 75 -20.75 -5.82 -3.21
N ARG A 76 -20.37 -6.82 -4.00
CA ARG A 76 -19.44 -7.87 -3.58
C ARG A 76 -18.09 -7.28 -3.16
N MET A 77 -17.52 -7.85 -2.10
CA MET A 77 -16.20 -7.50 -1.60
C MET A 77 -15.13 -8.00 -2.57
N ARG A 78 -14.22 -7.10 -2.96
CA ARG A 78 -13.06 -7.39 -3.80
C ARG A 78 -11.90 -7.92 -2.95
N LEU A 79 -11.35 -9.06 -3.35
CA LEU A 79 -10.28 -9.78 -2.68
C LEU A 79 -9.05 -9.88 -3.59
N TYR A 80 -7.87 -9.69 -3.00
CA TYR A 80 -6.58 -9.73 -3.70
C TYR A 80 -5.66 -10.75 -3.03
N ASP A 81 -4.98 -11.57 -3.83
CA ASP A 81 -4.03 -12.57 -3.35
C ASP A 81 -2.85 -11.88 -2.64
N GLU A 82 -2.55 -12.32 -1.42
CA GLU A 82 -1.51 -11.70 -0.62
C GLU A 82 -0.13 -11.80 -1.26
N GLU A 83 0.21 -12.93 -1.90
CA GLU A 83 1.53 -13.07 -2.54
C GLU A 83 1.67 -12.18 -3.78
N ARG A 84 0.59 -11.99 -4.53
CA ARG A 84 0.55 -10.98 -5.61
C ARG A 84 0.79 -9.58 -5.04
N VAL A 85 0.15 -9.23 -3.93
CA VAL A 85 0.35 -7.93 -3.26
C VAL A 85 1.79 -7.76 -2.81
N VAL A 86 2.36 -8.76 -2.11
CA VAL A 86 3.74 -8.72 -1.62
C VAL A 86 4.75 -8.62 -2.75
N ARG A 87 4.56 -9.35 -3.86
CA ARG A 87 5.42 -9.23 -5.06
C ARG A 87 5.40 -7.82 -5.62
N VAL A 88 4.23 -7.20 -5.72
CA VAL A 88 4.13 -5.82 -6.19
C VAL A 88 4.79 -4.86 -5.22
N GLU A 89 4.60 -5.04 -3.91
CA GLU A 89 5.24 -4.21 -2.88
C GLU A 89 6.77 -4.27 -2.93
N ALA A 90 7.31 -5.40 -3.38
CA ALA A 90 8.75 -5.60 -3.57
C ALA A 90 9.32 -4.90 -4.82
N THR A 91 8.49 -4.37 -5.72
CA THR A 91 8.95 -3.66 -6.92
C THR A 91 9.38 -2.22 -6.62
N ASP A 92 10.39 -1.72 -7.33
CA ASP A 92 10.82 -0.32 -7.22
C ASP A 92 9.74 0.65 -7.70
N GLY A 93 8.99 0.27 -8.75
CA GLY A 93 7.89 1.08 -9.27
C GLY A 93 6.81 1.35 -8.22
N TRP A 94 6.48 0.34 -7.40
CA TRP A 94 5.56 0.52 -6.28
C TRP A 94 6.17 1.42 -5.20
N ARG A 95 7.40 1.15 -4.75
CA ARG A 95 8.06 1.94 -3.70
C ARG A 95 8.13 3.42 -4.05
N GLN A 96 8.61 3.74 -5.24
CA GLN A 96 8.70 5.13 -5.72
C GLN A 96 7.33 5.79 -5.81
N TRP A 97 6.33 5.07 -6.35
CA TRP A 97 4.98 5.60 -6.45
C TRP A 97 4.34 5.84 -5.08
N ARG A 98 4.60 4.96 -4.11
CA ARG A 98 4.10 5.07 -2.74
C ARG A 98 4.64 6.34 -2.09
N THR A 99 5.96 6.52 -2.10
CA THR A 99 6.62 7.71 -1.53
C THR A 99 6.05 8.99 -2.13
N GLN A 100 5.95 9.08 -3.45
CA GLN A 100 5.36 10.24 -4.12
C GLN A 100 3.88 10.46 -3.76
N SER A 101 3.12 9.37 -3.61
CA SER A 101 1.71 9.46 -3.24
C SER A 101 1.51 9.94 -1.81
N GLU A 102 2.38 9.54 -0.89
CA GLU A 102 2.40 10.04 0.50
C GLU A 102 2.73 11.53 0.54
N HIS A 103 3.77 11.98 -0.19
CA HIS A 103 4.07 13.41 -0.31
C HIS A 103 2.91 14.24 -0.86
N ARG A 104 2.25 13.76 -1.94
CA ARG A 104 1.07 14.44 -2.49
C ARG A 104 -0.08 14.52 -1.49
N ARG A 105 -0.31 13.45 -0.72
CA ARG A 105 -1.36 13.41 0.30
C ARG A 105 -1.11 14.42 1.40
N GLU A 106 0.12 14.49 1.88
CA GLU A 106 0.53 15.46 2.91
C GLU A 106 0.31 16.90 2.41
N ALA A 107 0.84 17.22 1.23
CA ALA A 107 0.68 18.55 0.64
C ALA A 107 -0.80 18.93 0.42
N ASN A 108 -1.64 17.96 0.03
CA ASN A 108 -3.07 18.18 -0.16
C ASN A 108 -3.80 18.35 1.17
N ARG A 109 -3.36 17.69 2.25
CA ARG A 109 -3.93 17.85 3.59
C ARG A 109 -3.73 19.28 4.08
N VAL A 110 -2.50 19.80 4.02
CA VAL A 110 -2.17 21.18 4.40
C VAL A 110 -3.03 22.18 3.61
N ARG A 111 -3.12 22.02 2.28
CA ARG A 111 -3.97 22.89 1.44
C ARG A 111 -5.47 22.76 1.73
N ALA A 112 -5.94 21.61 2.18
CA ALA A 112 -7.33 21.42 2.56
C ALA A 112 -7.63 22.13 3.89
N GLU A 113 -6.71 22.03 4.86
CA GLU A 113 -6.79 22.72 6.15
C GLU A 113 -6.79 24.24 5.97
N GLU A 114 -5.88 24.79 5.17
CA GLU A 114 -5.85 26.24 4.86
C GLU A 114 -7.16 26.72 4.22
N ARG A 115 -7.73 25.94 3.29
CA ARG A 115 -9.01 26.28 2.66
C ARG A 115 -10.16 26.24 3.66
N ALA A 116 -10.16 25.25 4.56
CA ALA A 116 -11.16 25.14 5.61
C ALA A 116 -11.09 26.33 6.58
N GLN A 117 -9.87 26.75 6.96
CA GLN A 117 -9.65 27.92 7.82
C GLN A 117 -10.14 29.21 7.16
N ARG A 118 -9.73 29.49 5.91
CA ARG A 118 -10.18 30.67 5.16
C ARG A 118 -11.70 30.71 5.01
N HIS A 119 -12.31 29.56 4.76
CA HIS A 119 -13.76 29.47 4.66
C HIS A 119 -14.45 29.74 6.01
N ALA A 120 -13.91 29.21 7.12
CA ALA A 120 -14.40 29.48 8.46
C ALA A 120 -14.26 30.97 8.84
N GLU A 121 -13.13 31.60 8.51
CA GLU A 121 -12.93 33.04 8.70
C GLU A 121 -13.92 33.88 7.90
N GLN A 122 -14.18 33.50 6.64
CA GLN A 122 -15.21 34.16 5.83
C GLN A 122 -16.60 34.01 6.47
N ILE A 123 -16.99 32.80 6.88
CA ILE A 123 -18.26 32.58 7.57
C ILE A 123 -18.35 33.44 8.83
N ALA A 124 -17.30 33.49 9.66
CA ALA A 124 -17.28 34.28 10.89
C ALA A 124 -17.36 35.79 10.60
N LYS A 125 -16.66 36.26 9.57
CA LYS A 125 -16.69 37.66 9.12
C LYS A 125 -18.10 38.05 8.68
N TYR A 126 -18.70 37.29 7.77
CA TYR A 126 -20.03 37.59 7.22
C TYR A 126 -21.17 37.32 8.20
N GLY A 127 -21.01 36.36 9.11
CA GLY A 127 -21.94 36.13 10.23
C GLY A 127 -22.00 37.32 11.17
N LYS A 128 -20.84 37.90 11.55
CA LYS A 128 -20.80 39.13 12.36
C LYS A 128 -21.44 40.34 11.69
N TYR A 129 -21.26 40.49 10.37
CA TYR A 129 -21.91 41.58 9.63
C TYR A 129 -23.44 41.45 9.60
N ALA A 130 -23.96 40.24 9.51
CA ALA A 130 -25.41 39.99 9.55
C ALA A 130 -26.02 40.36 10.92
N GLU A 131 -25.36 40.02 12.04
CA GLU A 131 -25.80 40.42 13.38
C GLU A 131 -25.75 41.94 13.60
N MET A 132 -24.71 42.60 13.10
CA MET A 132 -24.52 44.05 13.26
C MET A 132 -25.54 44.84 12.43
N ALA A 133 -25.85 44.38 11.21
CA ALA A 133 -26.91 44.95 10.37
C ALA A 133 -28.31 44.79 11.00
N SER A 134 -28.57 43.67 11.69
CA SER A 134 -29.84 43.43 12.38
C SER A 134 -30.06 44.35 13.59
N HIS A 135 -29.00 44.67 14.34
CA HIS A 135 -29.09 45.62 15.47
C HIS A 135 -29.33 47.08 15.02
N VAL A 136 -28.88 47.45 13.82
CA VAL A 136 -29.10 48.79 13.26
C VAL A 136 -30.51 48.94 12.66
N ALA A 137 -31.09 47.87 12.11
CA ALA A 137 -32.42 47.90 11.50
C ALA A 137 -33.60 47.90 12.50
N ASN A 138 -33.35 47.61 13.78
CA ASN A 138 -34.35 47.60 14.86
C ASN A 138 -34.33 48.86 15.75
N ARG A 139 -33.67 49.94 15.30
CA ARG A 139 -33.65 51.26 15.97
C ARG A 139 -34.49 52.25 15.19
#